data_AF-A0A7Y9ERG2-F1
#
_entry.id   AF-A0A7Y9ERG2-F1
#
_cell.length_a   1.000
_cell.length_b   1.000
_cell.length_c   1.000
_cell.angle_alpha   90.00
_cell.angle_beta   90.00
_cell.angle_gamma   90.00
#
_symmetry.space_group_name_H-M   'P 1'
#
loop_
_entity.id
_entity.type
_entity.pdbx_description
1 polymer ?
#
loop_
_entity_poly.entity_id
_entity_poly.type
_entity_poly.pdbx_seq_one_letter_code
_entity_poly.pdbx_strand_id
1 'polypeptide(L)'
;MPNSAHWDQGGARPGRRPDDGRQRAPEHGRDGVKADTEVDLPLFATPTGRPIDQPYVFRLLQRVAKAAGIAQADRLSPHSLQHSVATLLLDRGHPLHVVQDFLGHAGPRTTFGEGDLT
;
A
#
# COMPACT_ATOMS: atom_id res chain seq x y z
N MET A 1 21.89 -41.30 23.82
CA MET A 1 20.45 -41.32 24.21
C MET A 1 19.73 -40.30 23.35
N PRO A 2 18.57 -40.66 22.76
CA PRO A 2 18.01 -40.20 21.46
C PRO A 2 16.99 -39.05 21.64
N ASN A 3 16.35 -38.41 20.64
CA ASN A 3 15.44 -38.93 19.60
C ASN A 3 14.96 -37.70 18.75
N SER A 4 15.19 -37.61 17.44
CA SER A 4 14.33 -38.02 16.29
C SER A 4 13.26 -37.04 15.82
N ALA A 5 13.26 -36.76 14.51
CA ALA A 5 12.13 -36.84 13.56
C ALA A 5 12.64 -36.32 12.19
N HIS A 6 13.05 -37.18 11.25
CA HIS A 6 12.23 -37.95 10.30
C HIS A 6 11.32 -37.09 9.43
N TRP A 7 11.79 -36.80 8.21
CA TRP A 7 10.96 -36.58 7.03
C TRP A 7 11.63 -37.26 5.83
N ASP A 8 11.46 -38.58 5.76
CA ASP A 8 11.37 -39.31 4.48
C ASP A 8 9.98 -39.04 3.90
N GLN A 9 9.89 -38.70 2.60
CA GLN A 9 8.94 -39.27 1.62
C GLN A 9 9.37 -38.83 0.20
N GLY A 10 10.02 -39.74 -0.52
CA GLY A 10 10.18 -39.65 -1.97
C GLY A 10 8.87 -39.86 -2.73
N GLY A 11 8.73 -39.19 -3.87
CA GLY A 11 7.60 -39.38 -4.79
C GLY A 11 7.89 -38.77 -6.15
N ALA A 12 8.25 -39.63 -7.11
CA ALA A 12 8.58 -39.30 -8.50
C ALA A 12 7.45 -38.54 -9.21
N ARG A 13 7.78 -37.49 -9.98
CA ARG A 13 6.85 -36.83 -10.91
C ARG A 13 7.05 -37.37 -12.34
N PRO A 14 6.00 -37.89 -12.99
CA PRO A 14 6.09 -38.42 -14.36
C PRO A 14 6.04 -37.34 -15.45
N GLY A 15 6.47 -37.75 -16.65
CA GLY A 15 6.87 -36.94 -17.80
C GLY A 15 5.83 -36.02 -18.46
N ARG A 16 6.37 -35.08 -19.25
CA ARG A 16 5.66 -34.18 -20.17
C ARG A 16 4.79 -34.98 -21.15
N ARG A 17 3.54 -34.57 -21.32
CA ARG A 17 2.71 -34.92 -22.48
C ARG A 17 2.67 -33.77 -23.49
N PRO A 18 2.58 -34.07 -24.81
CA PRO A 18 2.52 -33.05 -25.85
C PRO A 18 1.13 -32.41 -25.99
N ASP A 19 1.15 -31.19 -26.49
CA ASP A 19 0.05 -30.33 -26.97
C ASP A 19 -0.89 -31.05 -27.95
N ASP A 20 -2.21 -31.04 -27.66
CA ASP A 20 -3.26 -31.42 -28.62
C ASP A 20 -4.19 -30.23 -28.93
N GLY A 21 -3.85 -29.53 -30.00
CA GLY A 21 -4.69 -28.48 -30.57
C GLY A 21 -6.12 -28.97 -30.82
N ARG A 22 -7.07 -28.42 -30.08
CA ARG A 22 -8.49 -28.35 -30.47
C ARG A 22 -8.99 -26.92 -30.38
N GLN A 23 -9.02 -26.29 -31.54
CA GLN A 23 -9.75 -25.06 -31.81
C GLN A 23 -11.25 -25.33 -31.63
N ARG A 24 -11.94 -24.48 -30.86
CA ARG A 24 -13.40 -24.29 -30.95
C ARG A 24 -13.70 -22.79 -31.05
N ALA A 25 -14.62 -22.49 -31.95
CA ALA A 25 -14.93 -21.20 -32.57
C ALA A 25 -15.62 -20.17 -31.62
N PRO A 26 -15.63 -18.87 -31.98
CA PRO A 26 -16.24 -17.82 -31.17
C PRO A 26 -17.75 -17.72 -31.38
N GLU A 27 -18.53 -17.82 -30.31
CA GLU A 27 -19.93 -17.42 -30.31
C GLU A 27 -20.02 -15.89 -30.24
N HIS A 28 -20.49 -15.29 -31.33
CA HIS A 28 -20.81 -13.87 -31.40
C HIS A 28 -22.22 -13.62 -30.85
N GLY A 29 -22.32 -12.61 -29.99
CA GLY A 29 -23.53 -11.80 -29.85
C GLY A 29 -24.20 -11.91 -28.50
N ARG A 30 -23.93 -10.93 -27.63
CA ARG A 30 -24.96 -9.93 -27.28
C ARG A 30 -24.28 -8.58 -27.12
N ASP A 31 -24.81 -7.61 -27.85
CA ASP A 31 -24.52 -6.19 -27.72
C ASP A 31 -24.80 -5.75 -26.28
N GLY A 32 -23.75 -5.75 -25.46
CA GLY A 32 -23.73 -5.12 -24.15
C GLY A 32 -22.96 -3.82 -24.29
N VAL A 33 -23.65 -2.70 -24.09
CA VAL A 33 -23.13 -1.35 -23.89
C VAL A 33 -21.66 -1.38 -23.46
N LYS A 34 -20.76 -0.85 -24.30
CA LYS A 34 -19.37 -0.60 -23.87
C LYS A 34 -19.47 0.36 -22.70
N ALA A 35 -19.34 -0.18 -21.48
CA ALA A 35 -19.00 0.61 -20.33
C ALA A 35 -17.81 1.47 -20.76
N ASP A 36 -18.04 2.78 -20.79
CA ASP A 36 -17.05 3.79 -20.52
C ASP A 36 -16.09 3.19 -19.50
N THR A 37 -14.95 2.70 -20.02
CA THR A 37 -14.00 1.95 -19.23
C THR A 37 -13.46 2.95 -18.23
N GLU A 38 -13.93 2.87 -16.99
CA GLU A 38 -13.42 3.66 -15.88
C GLU A 38 -11.93 3.36 -15.80
N VAL A 39 -11.14 4.32 -16.28
CA VAL A 39 -9.68 4.19 -16.29
C VAL A 39 -9.27 4.48 -14.86
N ASP A 40 -9.05 3.42 -14.08
CA ASP A 40 -8.57 3.51 -12.70
C ASP A 40 -7.13 4.01 -12.70
N LEU A 41 -6.98 5.33 -12.80
CA LEU A 41 -5.71 6.04 -12.85
C LEU A 41 -5.33 6.49 -11.45
N PRO A 42 -4.04 6.40 -11.08
CA PRO A 42 -3.59 6.88 -9.78
C PRO A 42 -3.80 8.40 -9.69
N LEU A 43 -4.43 8.84 -8.60
CA LEU A 43 -4.58 10.27 -8.28
C LEU A 43 -3.22 10.98 -8.23
N PHE A 44 -2.19 10.27 -7.75
CA PHE A 44 -0.81 10.75 -7.70
C PHE A 44 0.10 9.84 -8.51
N ALA A 45 0.71 10.41 -9.54
CA ALA A 45 1.67 9.75 -10.41
C ALA A 45 3.01 10.47 -10.41
N THR A 46 4.06 9.69 -10.62
CA THR A 46 5.37 10.19 -11.02
C THR A 46 5.30 10.82 -12.42
N PRO A 47 6.30 11.60 -12.86
CA PRO A 47 6.33 12.17 -14.21
C PRO A 47 6.26 11.14 -15.36
N THR A 48 6.54 9.86 -15.08
CA THR A 48 6.42 8.76 -16.04
C THR A 48 5.04 8.11 -16.05
N GLY A 49 4.06 8.65 -15.31
CA GLY A 49 2.69 8.13 -15.21
C GLY A 49 2.50 6.95 -14.26
N ARG A 50 3.58 6.46 -13.62
CA ARG A 50 3.50 5.37 -12.64
C ARG A 50 3.00 5.91 -11.29
N PRO A 51 2.23 5.14 -10.50
CA PRO A 51 1.87 5.53 -9.14
C PRO A 51 3.10 5.94 -8.31
N ILE A 52 2.94 6.94 -7.44
CA ILE A 52 4.00 7.32 -6.51
C ILE A 52 4.25 6.23 -5.47
N ASP A 53 5.50 6.08 -5.03
CA ASP A 53 5.86 5.22 -3.90
C ASP A 53 6.22 6.05 -2.66
N GLN A 54 6.29 5.38 -1.50
CA GLN A 54 6.63 6.05 -0.24
C GLN A 54 8.01 6.74 -0.30
N PRO A 55 9.10 6.10 -0.76
CA PRO A 55 10.40 6.76 -0.88
C PRO A 55 10.38 8.02 -1.75
N TYR A 56 9.56 8.04 -2.82
CA TYR A 56 9.40 9.20 -3.69
C TYR A 56 8.82 10.39 -2.92
N VAL A 57 7.79 10.17 -2.09
CA VAL A 57 7.18 11.24 -1.29
C VAL A 57 8.19 11.85 -0.31
N PHE A 58 9.01 11.03 0.35
CA PHE A 58 10.07 11.52 1.25
C PHE A 58 11.08 12.40 0.49
N ARG A 59 11.60 11.92 -0.65
CA ARG A 59 12.56 12.69 -1.45
C ARG A 59 11.95 13.98 -1.99
N LEU A 60 10.69 13.93 -2.43
CA LEU A 60 9.95 15.10 -2.92
C LEU A 60 9.82 16.14 -1.82
N LEU A 61 9.38 15.74 -0.62
CA LEU A 61 9.23 16.63 0.53
C LEU A 61 10.56 17.31 0.90
N GLN A 62 11.63 16.53 1.04
CA GLN A 62 12.96 17.07 1.35
C GLN A 62 13.44 18.05 0.28
N ARG A 63 13.22 17.73 -1.01
CA ARG A 63 13.58 18.61 -2.12
C ARG A 63 12.83 19.94 -2.06
N VAL A 64 11.52 19.90 -1.82
CA VAL A 64 10.69 21.11 -1.68
C VAL A 64 11.12 21.94 -0.48
N ALA A 65 11.40 21.29 0.66
CA ALA A 65 11.85 21.97 1.87
C ALA A 65 13.23 22.64 1.72
N LYS A 66 14.16 22.01 1.00
CA LYS A 66 15.45 22.62 0.65
C LYS A 66 15.26 23.85 -0.23
N ALA A 67 14.40 23.76 -1.24
CA ALA A 67 14.07 24.89 -2.11
C ALA A 67 13.42 26.04 -1.33
N ALA A 68 12.68 25.74 -0.26
CA ALA A 68 12.09 26.73 0.65
C ALA A 68 13.06 27.27 1.72
N GLY A 69 14.32 26.81 1.77
CA GLY A 69 15.33 27.29 2.72
C GLY A 69 15.16 26.79 4.16
N ILE A 70 14.48 25.65 4.38
CA ILE A 70 14.26 25.09 5.71
C ILE A 70 15.55 24.42 6.21
N ALA A 71 16.10 24.91 7.33
CA ALA A 71 17.40 24.48 7.85
C ALA A 71 17.51 22.98 8.18
N GLN A 72 16.40 22.32 8.53
CA GLN A 72 16.35 20.89 8.85
C GLN A 72 15.62 20.07 7.77
N ALA A 73 15.67 20.53 6.50
CA ALA A 73 14.95 19.88 5.40
C ALA A 73 15.20 18.37 5.29
N ASP A 74 16.43 17.89 5.54
CA ASP A 74 16.77 16.46 5.50
C ASP A 74 16.09 15.61 6.58
N ARG A 75 15.60 16.23 7.66
CA ARG A 75 14.90 15.54 8.75
C ARG A 75 13.38 15.50 8.56
N LEU A 76 12.86 16.18 7.54
CA LEU A 76 11.43 16.22 7.29
C LEU A 76 10.93 14.90 6.73
N SER A 77 9.79 14.47 7.25
CA SER A 77 9.04 13.31 6.81
C SER A 77 7.56 13.67 6.65
N PRO A 78 6.75 12.86 5.96
CA PRO A 78 5.30 13.05 5.90
C PRO A 78 4.67 13.20 7.29
N HIS A 79 5.18 12.46 8.29
CA HIS A 79 4.70 12.54 9.67
C HIS A 79 5.05 13.87 10.35
N SER A 80 6.22 14.45 10.03
CA SER A 80 6.59 15.79 10.52
C SER A 80 5.59 16.86 10.06
N LEU A 81 5.07 16.73 8.84
CA LEU A 81 4.05 17.63 8.30
C LEU A 81 2.70 17.42 9.00
N GLN A 82 2.30 16.17 9.20
CA GLN A 82 1.09 15.83 9.97
C GLN A 82 1.13 16.38 11.40
N HIS A 83 2.25 16.25 12.10
CA HIS A 83 2.44 16.85 13.42
C HIS A 83 2.32 18.37 13.40
N SER A 84 2.91 19.03 12.40
CA SER A 84 2.84 20.48 12.27
C SER A 84 1.39 20.94 12.13
N VAL A 85 0.58 20.22 11.35
CA VAL A 85 -0.86 20.53 11.25
C VAL A 85 -1.58 20.28 12.57
N ALA A 86 -1.28 19.19 13.27
CA ALA A 86 -1.87 18.90 14.57
C ALA A 86 -1.60 20.02 15.59
N THR A 87 -0.34 20.47 15.70
CA THR A 87 0.05 21.60 16.53
C THR A 87 -0.68 22.87 16.11
N LEU A 88 -0.74 23.20 14.81
CA LEU A 88 -1.41 24.41 14.32
C LEU A 88 -2.91 24.43 14.59
N LEU A 89 -3.57 23.27 14.62
CA LEU A 89 -4.98 23.15 14.96
C LEU A 89 -5.19 23.33 16.48
N LEU A 90 -4.37 22.69 17.29
CA LEU A 90 -4.42 22.82 18.76
C LEU A 90 -4.13 24.25 19.21
N ASP A 91 -3.10 24.90 18.64
CA ASP A 91 -2.72 26.28 18.94
C ASP A 91 -3.84 27.28 18.60
N ARG A 92 -4.69 26.94 17.61
CA ARG A 92 -5.86 27.74 17.22
C ARG A 92 -7.11 27.42 18.05
N GLY A 93 -7.00 26.54 19.04
CA GLY A 93 -8.11 26.15 19.91
C GLY A 93 -9.12 25.23 19.23
N HIS A 94 -8.76 24.54 18.15
CA HIS A 94 -9.64 23.51 17.60
C HIS A 94 -9.81 22.37 18.62
N PRO A 95 -11.03 21.82 18.75
CA PRO A 95 -11.27 20.70 19.64
C PRO A 95 -10.40 19.50 19.29
N LEU A 96 -9.98 18.74 20.30
CA LEU A 96 -9.10 17.57 20.12
C LEU A 96 -9.68 16.54 19.14
N HIS A 97 -11.00 16.33 19.14
CA HIS A 97 -11.65 15.39 18.21
C HIS A 97 -11.44 15.80 16.75
N VAL A 98 -11.45 17.10 16.43
CA VAL A 98 -11.18 17.61 15.07
C VAL A 98 -9.75 17.29 14.64
N VAL A 99 -8.80 17.40 15.57
CA VAL A 99 -7.38 17.07 15.31
C VAL A 99 -7.21 15.56 15.11
N GLN A 100 -7.93 14.74 15.89
CA GLN A 100 -7.90 13.28 15.77
C GLN A 100 -8.53 12.79 14.46
N ASP A 101 -9.63 13.40 14.03
CA ASP A 101 -10.27 13.10 12.75
C ASP A 101 -9.35 13.48 11.57
N PHE A 102 -8.70 14.64 11.64
CA PHE A 102 -7.76 15.08 10.61
C PHE A 102 -6.56 14.14 10.45
N LEU A 103 -6.05 13.58 11.55
CA LEU A 103 -4.93 12.65 11.53
C LEU A 103 -5.33 11.22 11.18
N GLY A 104 -6.62 10.97 10.91
CA GLY A 104 -7.10 9.65 10.54
C GLY A 104 -7.17 8.68 11.72
N HIS A 105 -7.53 9.18 12.91
CA HIS A 105 -7.83 8.44 14.15
C HIS A 105 -6.66 8.14 15.10
N ALA A 106 -6.43 8.97 16.13
CA ALA A 106 -5.54 8.64 17.24
C ALA A 106 -6.23 7.68 18.25
N GLY A 107 -6.23 6.39 17.94
CA GLY A 107 -6.35 5.33 18.94
C GLY A 107 -5.25 4.29 18.66
N PRO A 108 -4.37 3.94 19.62
CA PRO A 108 -3.45 2.84 19.41
C PRO A 108 -4.27 1.55 19.34
N ARG A 109 -4.35 0.95 18.16
CA ARG A 109 -4.67 -0.47 18.00
C ARG A 109 -3.48 -1.21 17.40
N THR A 110 -2.32 -0.96 17.97
CA THR A 110 -1.28 -1.98 18.12
C THR A 110 -1.29 -2.36 19.59
N THR A 111 -2.11 -3.35 19.93
CA THR A 111 -2.06 -4.00 21.24
C THR A 111 -2.42 -5.47 21.06
N PHE A 112 -1.34 -6.26 21.10
CA PHE A 112 -1.23 -7.69 21.42
C PHE A 112 -1.80 -8.69 20.42
N GLY A 113 -0.87 -9.42 19.79
CA GLY A 113 -1.10 -10.86 19.66
C GLY A 113 -1.16 -11.44 21.08
N GLU A 114 -2.24 -12.15 21.36
CA GLU A 114 -2.33 -13.17 22.40
C GLU A 114 -3.31 -14.18 21.83
N GLY A 115 -2.84 -15.40 21.58
CA GLY A 115 -3.74 -16.51 21.32
C GLY A 115 -4.35 -16.94 22.64
N ASP A 116 -5.66 -17.16 22.68
CA ASP A 116 -6.23 -18.21 23.53
C ASP A 116 -7.69 -18.54 23.16
N LEU A 117 -7.93 -19.85 23.08
CA LEU A 117 -9.17 -20.62 23.28
C LEU A 117 -10.42 -20.37 22.41
N THR A 118 -10.58 -21.25 21.42
CA THR A 118 -11.74 -22.17 21.32
C THR A 118 -11.33 -23.46 20.64
#